data_AF-A0A0B8PGY9-F1
#
_entry.id   AF-A0A0B8PGY9-F1
#
_cell.length_a   1.000
_cell.length_b   1.000
_cell.length_c   1.000
_cell.angle_alpha   90.00
_cell.angle_beta   90.00
_cell.angle_gamma   90.00
#
_symmetry.space_group_name_H-M   'P 1'
#
loop_
_entity.id
_entity.type
_entity.pdbx_description
1 polymer ?
#
loop_
_entity_poly.entity_id
_entity_poly.type
_entity_poly.pdbx_seq_one_letter_code
_entity_poly.pdbx_strand_id
1 'polypeptide(L)'
;MGASLDAMKNSQCDLFNNINPSKDHWLSAGSGVRSCPFSLIFGTKEARVEFSMSRSEMKENKFIFDHLLEKKAEIESAFGAELEWLRLDDKKASRIQFQKNFDGYDRENWPEMIRWMVEHMAALEGAFKRPLLAVNSELRQVTFSSEPEA
;
A
#
# COMPACT_ATOMS: atom_id res chain seq x y z
N MET A 1 -11.37 23.92 -14.10
CA MET A 1 -10.94 22.56 -13.67
C MET A 1 -9.98 22.00 -14.70
N GLY A 2 -8.70 22.42 -14.69
CA GLY A 2 -7.80 22.04 -15.79
C GLY A 2 -6.31 22.22 -15.54
N ALA A 3 -5.87 22.44 -14.29
CA ALA A 3 -4.46 22.70 -14.00
C ALA A 3 -3.77 21.61 -13.16
N SER A 4 -4.50 20.57 -12.73
CA SER A 4 -3.96 19.54 -11.84
C SER A 4 -3.72 18.17 -12.51
N LEU A 5 -4.23 17.98 -13.74
CA LEU A 5 -4.08 16.72 -14.47
C LEU A 5 -2.73 16.58 -15.21
N ASP A 6 -2.14 17.70 -15.62
CA ASP A 6 -0.90 17.69 -16.44
C ASP A 6 0.34 17.22 -15.65
N ALA A 7 0.35 17.43 -14.33
CA ALA A 7 1.48 17.05 -13.49
C ALA A 7 1.55 15.53 -13.23
N MET A 8 0.43 14.82 -13.20
CA MET A 8 0.40 13.37 -12.95
C MET A 8 0.64 12.54 -14.22
N LYS A 9 0.23 13.02 -15.40
CA LYS A 9 0.44 12.31 -16.68
C LYS A 9 1.91 12.28 -17.14
N ASN A 10 2.77 13.15 -16.61
CA ASN A 10 4.19 13.20 -16.95
C ASN A 10 5.11 12.48 -15.95
N SER A 11 4.57 11.77 -14.96
CA SER A 11 5.39 10.97 -14.03
C SER A 11 5.73 9.61 -14.64
N GLN A 12 6.97 9.13 -14.46
CA GLN A 12 7.49 7.85 -15.01
C GLN A 12 6.87 6.59 -14.38
N CYS A 13 5.65 6.67 -13.86
CA CYS A 13 4.92 5.55 -13.28
C CYS A 13 3.69 5.24 -14.15
N ASP A 14 3.79 4.15 -14.93
CA ASP A 14 2.69 3.63 -15.76
C ASP A 14 1.39 3.32 -14.97
N LEU A 15 1.51 3.17 -13.64
CA LEU A 15 0.40 2.95 -12.72
C LEU A 15 -0.67 4.06 -12.73
N PHE A 16 -0.30 5.28 -13.13
CA PHE A 16 -1.13 6.47 -12.92
C PHE A 16 -1.71 7.08 -14.21
N ASN A 17 -1.45 6.46 -15.37
CA ASN A 17 -1.84 6.99 -16.67
C ASN A 17 -3.37 6.98 -16.93
N ASN A 18 -4.15 6.33 -16.07
CA ASN A 18 -5.59 6.13 -16.24
C ASN A 18 -6.43 6.62 -15.05
N ILE A 19 -5.88 7.48 -14.18
CA ILE A 19 -6.63 8.02 -13.05
C ILE A 19 -7.55 9.15 -13.53
N ASN A 20 -8.82 8.84 -13.70
CA ASN A 20 -9.88 9.85 -13.75
C ASN A 20 -10.14 10.34 -12.30
N PRO A 21 -10.46 11.63 -12.07
CA PRO A 21 -10.98 12.09 -10.79
C PRO A 21 -12.39 11.51 -10.58
N SER A 22 -12.45 10.23 -10.26
CA SER A 22 -13.68 9.53 -9.89
C SER A 22 -14.00 9.80 -8.44
N LYS A 23 -15.27 9.66 -8.09
CA LYS A 23 -15.85 9.92 -6.75
C LYS A 23 -15.34 8.97 -5.66
N ASP A 24 -14.36 8.13 -5.97
CA ASP A 24 -13.80 7.11 -5.10
C ASP A 24 -12.49 7.62 -4.50
N HIS A 25 -12.44 7.65 -3.17
CA HIS A 25 -11.32 8.18 -2.38
C HIS A 25 -10.10 7.25 -2.34
N TRP A 26 -9.99 6.27 -3.25
CA TRP A 26 -8.96 5.24 -3.17
C TRP A 26 -8.46 4.75 -4.53
N LEU A 27 -7.16 4.49 -4.61
CA LEU A 27 -6.47 3.89 -5.76
C LEU A 27 -5.75 2.64 -5.29
N SER A 28 -5.79 1.57 -6.09
CA SER A 28 -5.17 0.29 -5.76
C SER A 28 -4.18 -0.15 -6.83
N ALA A 29 -2.97 -0.52 -6.41
CA ALA A 29 -1.93 -1.11 -7.26
C ALA A 29 -1.62 -2.55 -6.82
N GLY A 30 -1.42 -3.43 -7.79
CA GLY A 30 -1.09 -4.83 -7.52
C GLY A 30 0.34 -4.96 -6.99
N SER A 31 0.51 -5.57 -5.81
CA SER A 31 1.84 -5.75 -5.20
C SER A 31 2.66 -6.93 -5.75
N GLY A 32 2.08 -7.72 -6.65
CA GLY A 32 2.62 -9.02 -7.06
C GLY A 32 2.26 -10.18 -6.12
N VAL A 33 1.66 -9.88 -4.96
CA VAL A 33 1.10 -10.88 -4.04
C VAL A 33 -0.43 -10.85 -4.12
N ARG A 34 -1.04 -12.01 -4.34
CA ARG A 34 -2.50 -12.13 -4.50
C ARG A 34 -3.22 -11.65 -3.22
N SER A 35 -4.25 -10.83 -3.40
CA SER A 35 -5.07 -10.25 -2.33
C SER A 35 -4.27 -9.43 -1.29
N CYS A 36 -3.16 -8.85 -1.73
CA CYS A 36 -2.40 -7.90 -0.93
C CYS A 36 -2.12 -6.61 -1.72
N PRO A 37 -3.11 -5.75 -2.01
CA PRO A 37 -2.87 -4.55 -2.81
C PRO A 37 -2.11 -3.48 -2.02
N PHE A 38 -1.36 -2.65 -2.74
CA PHE A 38 -1.07 -1.31 -2.26
C PHE A 38 -2.31 -0.44 -2.50
N SER A 39 -2.65 0.41 -1.53
CA SER A 39 -3.78 1.33 -1.61
C SER A 39 -3.36 2.72 -1.19
N LEU A 40 -3.97 3.71 -1.82
CA LEU A 40 -3.83 5.13 -1.50
C LEU A 40 -5.20 5.63 -1.10
N ILE A 41 -5.30 6.32 0.04
CA ILE A 41 -6.55 6.80 0.63
C ILE A 41 -6.49 8.32 0.75
N PHE A 42 -7.50 8.98 0.20
CA PHE A 42 -7.72 10.41 0.31
C PHE A 42 -8.77 10.69 1.40
N GLY A 43 -8.31 10.96 2.61
CA GLY A 43 -9.17 11.38 3.72
C GLY A 43 -9.45 12.89 3.69
N THR A 44 -10.49 13.31 4.41
CA THR A 44 -10.80 14.73 4.58
C THR A 44 -9.80 15.48 5.47
N LYS A 45 -9.06 14.75 6.32
CA LYS A 45 -8.08 15.31 7.27
C LYS A 45 -6.68 14.71 7.12
N GLU A 46 -6.52 13.73 6.25
CA GLU A 46 -5.27 12.99 6.07
C GLU A 46 -5.21 12.37 4.69
N ALA A 47 -3.99 12.14 4.21
CA ALA A 47 -3.71 11.26 3.11
C ALA A 47 -2.89 10.08 3.62
N ARG A 48 -3.13 8.90 3.04
CA ARG A 48 -2.50 7.67 3.49
C ARG A 48 -2.11 6.79 2.32
N VAL A 49 -0.92 6.22 2.39
CA VAL A 49 -0.49 5.10 1.54
C VAL A 49 -0.38 3.86 2.42
N GLU A 50 -0.86 2.73 1.94
CA GLU A 50 -0.86 1.49 2.71
C GLU A 50 -0.61 0.26 1.85
N PHE A 51 -0.01 -0.75 2.45
CA PHE A 51 0.03 -2.11 1.96
C PHE A 51 -0.94 -2.95 2.80
N SER A 52 -2.01 -3.42 2.16
CA SER A 52 -3.07 -4.17 2.81
C SER A 52 -2.88 -5.67 2.57
N MET A 53 -2.98 -6.50 3.61
CA MET A 53 -2.91 -7.96 3.55
C MET A 53 -4.28 -8.54 3.90
N SER A 54 -5.05 -8.95 2.90
CA SER A 54 -6.46 -9.34 3.04
C SER A 54 -6.80 -10.64 2.30
N ARG A 55 -5.87 -11.61 2.33
CA ARG A 55 -6.09 -12.97 1.83
C ARG A 55 -7.20 -13.70 2.60
N SER A 56 -7.66 -14.79 2.00
CA SER A 56 -8.76 -15.60 2.53
C SER A 56 -8.45 -16.14 3.93
N GLU A 57 -7.22 -16.62 4.15
CA GLU A 57 -6.78 -17.18 5.43
C GLU A 57 -6.06 -16.14 6.30
N MET A 58 -6.47 -16.05 7.57
CA MET A 58 -5.81 -15.18 8.55
C MET A 58 -4.33 -15.53 8.71
N LYS A 59 -4.00 -16.83 8.74
CA LYS A 59 -2.62 -17.31 8.93
C LYS A 59 -1.70 -16.84 7.81
N GLU A 60 -2.15 -16.83 6.56
CA GLU A 60 -1.37 -16.29 5.44
C GLU A 60 -1.09 -14.80 5.61
N ASN A 61 -2.10 -14.01 6.03
CA ASN A 61 -1.92 -12.57 6.26
C ASN A 61 -0.92 -12.28 7.39
N LYS A 62 -0.95 -13.07 8.48
CA LYS A 62 0.00 -12.93 9.58
C LYS A 62 1.40 -13.38 9.16
N PHE A 63 1.51 -14.48 8.42
CA PHE A 63 2.77 -14.97 7.88
C PHE A 63 3.47 -13.90 7.03
N ILE A 64 2.74 -13.28 6.09
CA ILE A 64 3.28 -12.20 5.24
C ILE A 64 3.72 -11.01 6.11
N PHE A 65 2.87 -10.60 7.06
CA PHE A 65 3.19 -9.49 7.95
C PHE A 65 4.47 -9.75 8.76
N ASP A 66 4.57 -10.93 9.37
CA ASP A 66 5.69 -11.29 10.24
C ASP A 66 7.00 -11.34 9.44
N HIS A 67 6.99 -11.89 8.21
CA HIS A 67 8.18 -11.89 7.34
C HIS A 67 8.59 -10.47 6.91
N LEU A 68 7.63 -9.59 6.64
CA LEU A 68 7.93 -8.19 6.33
C LEU A 68 8.45 -7.46 7.56
N LEU A 69 7.95 -7.79 8.76
CA LEU A 69 8.39 -7.19 10.01
C LEU A 69 9.85 -7.55 10.32
N GLU A 70 10.31 -8.76 9.98
CA GLU A 70 11.74 -9.13 10.07
C GLU A 70 12.64 -8.26 9.19
N LYS A 71 12.09 -7.67 8.13
CA LYS A 71 12.76 -6.72 7.23
C LYS A 71 12.42 -5.27 7.53
N LYS A 72 11.78 -4.97 8.67
CA LYS A 72 11.31 -3.63 9.04
C LYS A 72 12.37 -2.55 8.83
N ALA A 73 13.57 -2.73 9.37
CA ALA A 73 14.64 -1.73 9.28
C ALA A 73 15.09 -1.48 7.83
N GLU A 74 15.17 -2.54 7.01
CA GLU A 74 15.49 -2.42 5.58
C GLU A 74 14.39 -1.66 4.84
N ILE A 75 13.14 -2.02 5.09
CA ILE A 75 11.96 -1.42 4.46
C ILE A 75 11.83 0.05 4.83
N GLU A 76 11.92 0.41 6.11
CA GLU A 76 11.84 1.80 6.57
C GLU A 76 13.02 2.63 6.07
N SER A 77 14.22 2.05 6.00
CA SER A 77 15.37 2.72 5.39
C SER A 77 15.21 2.95 3.90
N ALA A 78 14.61 2.01 3.16
CA ALA A 78 14.34 2.15 1.74
C ALA A 78 13.17 3.10 1.45
N PHE A 79 12.18 3.12 2.34
CA PHE A 79 11.03 4.02 2.28
C PHE A 79 11.42 5.46 2.64
N GLY A 80 12.36 5.63 3.58
CA GLY A 80 12.84 6.93 4.04
C GLY A 80 12.08 7.50 5.24
N ALA A 81 11.18 6.74 5.86
CA ALA A 81 10.45 7.13 7.06
C ALA A 81 10.00 5.89 7.87
N GLU A 82 9.62 6.12 9.12
CA GLU A 82 9.00 5.10 9.96
C GLU A 82 7.58 4.78 9.46
N LEU A 83 7.27 3.49 9.34
CA LEU A 83 5.97 3.00 8.92
C LEU A 83 5.16 2.58 10.14
N GLU A 84 3.83 2.65 10.02
CA GLU A 84 2.93 2.10 11.03
C GLU A 84 2.61 0.64 10.71
N TRP A 85 3.10 -0.26 11.55
CA TRP A 85 2.98 -1.71 11.38
C TRP A 85 1.80 -2.25 12.17
N LEU A 86 0.67 -2.48 11.49
CA LEU A 86 -0.57 -2.92 12.12
C LEU A 86 -0.84 -4.39 11.81
N ARG A 87 -0.33 -5.27 12.67
CA ARG A 87 -0.59 -6.71 12.59
C ARG A 87 -2.08 -7.00 12.71
N LEU A 88 -2.79 -6.28 13.60
CA LEU A 88 -4.21 -6.43 13.89
C LEU A 88 -4.57 -7.89 14.26
N ASP A 89 -3.99 -8.40 15.34
CA ASP A 89 -4.17 -9.77 15.82
C ASP A 89 -5.65 -10.20 15.93
N ASP A 90 -6.52 -9.29 16.36
CA ASP A 90 -7.96 -9.53 16.50
C ASP A 90 -8.72 -9.53 15.16
N LYS A 91 -8.03 -9.26 14.04
CA LYS A 91 -8.63 -9.17 12.70
C LYS A 91 -7.94 -10.08 11.71
N LYS A 92 -8.69 -10.51 10.69
CA LYS A 92 -8.15 -11.32 9.60
C LYS A 92 -7.09 -10.58 8.79
N ALA A 93 -7.31 -9.29 8.56
CA ALA A 93 -6.41 -8.46 7.78
C ALA A 93 -5.22 -7.99 8.61
N SER A 94 -4.13 -7.69 7.93
CA SER A 94 -3.00 -6.92 8.47
C SER A 94 -2.75 -5.74 7.53
N ARG A 95 -2.13 -4.67 8.00
CA ARG A 95 -1.72 -3.57 7.11
C ARG A 95 -0.46 -2.88 7.59
N ILE A 96 0.27 -2.29 6.66
CA ILE A 96 1.40 -1.41 6.93
C ILE A 96 1.10 -0.09 6.23
N GLN A 97 1.17 1.03 6.95
CA GLN A 97 0.69 2.30 6.42
C GLN A 97 1.63 3.45 6.75
N PHE A 98 1.54 4.51 5.94
CA PHE A 98 2.12 5.82 6.20
C PHE A 98 1.08 6.89 5.91
N GLN A 99 0.89 7.80 6.85
CA GLN A 99 -0.13 8.84 6.76
C GLN A 99 0.46 10.21 7.09
N LYS A 100 -0.09 11.24 6.46
CA LYS A 100 0.21 12.64 6.76
C LYS A 100 -1.09 13.42 6.83
N ASN A 101 -1.17 14.35 7.77
CA ASN A 101 -2.33 15.23 7.92
C ASN A 101 -2.38 16.22 6.74
N PHE A 102 -3.58 16.39 6.18
CA PHE A 102 -3.87 17.33 5.11
C PHE A 102 -5.26 17.94 5.34
N ASP A 103 -5.46 19.19 4.93
CA ASP A 103 -6.82 19.72 4.82
C ASP A 103 -7.40 19.36 3.46
N GLY A 104 -8.30 18.36 3.44
CA GLY A 104 -8.96 17.91 2.22
C GLY A 104 -10.01 18.89 1.68
N TYR A 105 -10.48 19.85 2.49
CA TYR A 105 -11.41 20.91 2.05
C TYR A 105 -10.68 22.06 1.36
N ASP A 106 -9.41 22.27 1.70
CA ASP A 106 -8.57 23.27 1.06
C ASP A 106 -8.04 22.78 -0.29
N ARG A 107 -8.68 23.27 -1.36
CA ARG A 107 -8.32 22.93 -2.75
C ARG A 107 -6.94 23.46 -3.15
N GLU A 108 -6.39 24.44 -2.44
CA GLU A 108 -5.04 24.94 -2.70
C GLU A 108 -3.98 23.93 -2.27
N ASN A 109 -4.27 23.07 -1.29
CA ASN A 109 -3.38 22.02 -0.81
C ASN A 109 -3.44 20.72 -1.63
N TRP A 110 -4.45 20.58 -2.50
CA TRP A 110 -4.62 19.35 -3.30
C TRP A 110 -3.39 19.00 -4.15
N PRO A 111 -2.71 19.95 -4.83
CA PRO A 111 -1.50 19.63 -5.58
C PRO A 111 -0.36 19.11 -4.69
N GLU A 112 -0.20 19.64 -3.48
CA GLU A 112 0.80 19.13 -2.53
C GLU A 112 0.45 17.72 -2.06
N MET A 113 -0.80 17.51 -1.67
CA MET A 113 -1.28 16.22 -1.21
C MET A 113 -1.10 15.15 -2.30
N ILE A 114 -1.47 15.45 -3.55
CA ILE A 114 -1.28 14.55 -4.69
C ILE A 114 0.21 14.24 -4.90
N ARG A 115 1.08 15.25 -4.87
CA ARG A 115 2.53 15.03 -4.99
C ARG A 115 3.06 14.11 -3.88
N TRP A 116 2.67 14.39 -2.63
CA TRP A 116 3.05 13.59 -1.48
C TRP A 116 2.57 12.14 -1.63
N MET A 117 1.32 11.93 -2.04
CA MET A 117 0.77 10.59 -2.22
C MET A 117 1.48 9.82 -3.34
N VAL A 118 1.77 10.44 -4.48
CA VAL A 118 2.50 9.80 -5.60
C VAL A 118 3.92 9.44 -5.19
N GLU A 119 4.63 10.36 -4.54
CA GLU A 119 6.00 10.16 -4.05
C GLU A 119 6.07 8.99 -3.07
N HIS A 120 5.20 8.99 -2.06
CA HIS A 120 5.23 7.97 -1.01
C HIS A 120 4.68 6.64 -1.49
N MET A 121 3.74 6.62 -2.45
CA MET A 121 3.29 5.37 -3.06
C MET A 121 4.42 4.71 -3.88
N ALA A 122 5.17 5.50 -4.66
CA ALA A 122 6.31 4.99 -5.42
C ALA A 122 7.44 4.51 -4.49
N ALA A 123 7.73 5.25 -3.40
CA ALA A 123 8.68 4.84 -2.38
C ALA A 123 8.23 3.54 -1.68
N LEU A 124 6.95 3.43 -1.33
CA LEU A 124 6.37 2.24 -0.71
C LEU A 124 6.49 1.04 -1.64
N GLU A 125 6.09 1.16 -2.90
CA GLU A 125 6.24 0.08 -3.87
C GLU A 125 7.71 -0.34 -4.01
N GLY A 126 8.63 0.63 -4.14
CA GLY A 126 10.06 0.37 -4.25
C GLY A 126 10.64 -0.38 -3.04
N ALA A 127 10.26 0.03 -1.83
CA ALA A 127 10.70 -0.57 -0.57
C ALA A 127 10.18 -2.00 -0.39
N PHE A 128 8.94 -2.27 -0.81
CA PHE A 128 8.29 -3.57 -0.61
C PHE A 128 8.53 -4.57 -1.74
N LYS A 129 8.89 -4.11 -2.95
CA LYS A 129 9.04 -4.99 -4.12
C LYS A 129 9.99 -6.17 -3.90
N ARG A 130 11.17 -5.94 -3.31
CA ARG A 130 12.15 -7.00 -3.06
C ARG A 130 11.71 -7.95 -1.93
N PRO A 131 11.33 -7.47 -0.72
CA PRO A 131 10.80 -8.33 0.34
C PRO A 131 9.59 -9.17 -0.11
N LEU A 132 8.65 -8.57 -0.85
CA LEU A 132 7.45 -9.28 -1.30
C LEU A 132 7.74 -10.38 -2.31
N LEU A 133 8.77 -10.26 -3.14
CA LEU A 133 9.19 -11.35 -4.04
C LEU A 133 9.68 -12.58 -3.27
N ALA A 134 10.44 -12.36 -2.19
CA ALA A 134 10.88 -13.44 -1.30
C ALA A 134 9.67 -14.09 -0.61
N VAL A 135 8.83 -13.27 0.04
CA VAL A 135 7.64 -13.75 0.75
C VAL A 135 6.69 -14.50 -0.17
N ASN A 136 6.46 -14.03 -1.41
CA ASN A 136 5.59 -14.72 -2.37
C ASN A 136 6.14 -16.09 -2.78
N SER A 137 7.47 -16.23 -2.87
CA SER A 137 8.14 -17.49 -3.16
C SER A 137 7.97 -18.47 -1.99
N GLU A 138 8.14 -17.99 -0.76
CA GLU A 138 8.00 -18.78 0.47
C GLU A 138 6.53 -19.19 0.70
N LEU A 139 5.59 -18.25 0.53
CA LEU A 139 4.15 -18.50 0.68
C LEU A 139 3.65 -19.62 -0.26
N ARG A 140 4.28 -19.80 -1.44
CA ARG A 140 3.96 -20.90 -2.37
C ARG A 140 4.53 -22.25 -1.94
N GLN A 141 5.61 -22.25 -1.17
CA GLN A 141 6.25 -23.46 -0.65
C GLN A 141 5.61 -23.92 0.65
N VAL A 142 5.11 -22.97 1.46
CA VAL A 142 4.31 -23.27 2.64
C VAL A 142 2.98 -23.84 2.17
N THR A 143 2.86 -25.17 2.21
CA THR A 143 1.58 -25.85 2.04
C THR A 143 0.72 -25.52 3.26
N PHE A 144 -0.10 -24.47 3.17
CA PHE A 144 -1.23 -24.30 4.07
C PHE A 144 -2.24 -25.36 3.66
N SER A 145 -2.08 -26.59 4.15
CA SER A 145 -3.00 -27.69 3.88
C SER A 145 -4.41 -27.21 4.17
N SER A 146 -5.19 -27.03 3.11
CA SER A 146 -6.63 -26.94 3.21
C SER A 146 -7.07 -28.34 3.64
N GLU A 147 -7.31 -28.54 4.93
CA GLU A 147 -8.02 -29.75 5.37
C GLU A 147 -9.34 -29.78 4.58
N PRO A 148 -9.65 -30.88 3.86
CA PRO A 148 -10.93 -31.00 3.21
C PRO A 148 -12.00 -31.04 4.31
N GLU A 149 -12.92 -30.08 4.26
CA GLU A 149 -14.14 -30.11 5.06
C GLU A 149 -14.88 -31.42 4.72
N ALA A 150 -14.98 -32.30 5.73
CA ALA A 150 -15.58 -33.63 5.63
C ALA A 150 -17.10 -33.57 5.77
#